data_AF-A0A9D9BXY1-F1
#
_entry.id   AF-A0A9D9BXY1-F1
#
_cell.length_a   1.000
_cell.length_b   1.000
_cell.length_c   1.000
_cell.angle_alpha   90.00
_cell.angle_beta   90.00
_cell.angle_gamma   90.00
#
_symmetry.space_group_name_H-M   'P 1'
#
loop_
_entity.id
_entity.type
_entity.pdbx_description
1 polymer ?
#
loop_
_entity_poly.entity_id
_entity_poly.type
_entity_poly.pdbx_seq_one_letter_code
_entity_poly.pdbx_strand_id
1 'polypeptide(L)'
;YTYLRGSNINNFVNNSKNVYDVKINICVSSDKKIDNVKEILEKELPSLINDYPLILEGPNFDGVGKIEKDAYTIILSTKVKYEDIDKAKAVIQTKVMEVLGK
;
A
#
# COMPACT_ATOMS: atom_id res chain seq x y z
N TYR A 1 -11.90 33.58 -5.48
CA TYR A 1 -10.54 33.04 -5.53
C TYR A 1 -9.81 33.44 -4.26
N THR A 2 -9.44 32.48 -3.42
CA THR A 2 -8.72 32.74 -2.17
C THR A 2 -7.22 32.67 -2.45
N TYR A 3 -6.54 33.81 -2.43
CA TYR A 3 -5.09 33.88 -2.60
C TYR A 3 -4.42 33.80 -1.23
N LEU A 4 -3.56 32.81 -1.02
CA LEU A 4 -2.70 32.73 0.15
C LEU A 4 -1.51 33.68 -0.02
N ARG A 5 -1.36 34.63 0.90
CA ARG A 5 -0.25 35.58 0.91
C ARG A 5 1.03 34.86 1.36
N GLY A 6 2.11 34.96 0.59
CA GLY A 6 3.36 34.23 0.84
C GLY A 6 3.96 34.46 2.24
N SER A 7 3.67 35.58 2.88
CA SER A 7 4.07 35.92 4.24
C SER A 7 3.46 35.02 5.33
N ASN A 8 2.39 34.28 5.02
CA ASN A 8 1.71 33.37 5.96
C ASN A 8 2.13 31.90 5.76
N ILE A 9 3.06 31.63 4.83
CA ILE A 9 3.54 30.28 4.55
C ILE A 9 4.86 30.09 5.32
N ASN A 10 4.75 29.60 6.55
CA ASN A 10 5.93 29.31 7.38
C ASN A 10 6.66 28.02 6.98
N ASN A 11 6.00 27.11 6.25
CA ASN A 11 6.63 25.87 5.80
C ASN A 11 5.97 25.39 4.49
N PHE A 12 6.75 25.29 3.42
CA PHE A 12 6.30 24.79 2.11
C PHE A 12 6.92 23.41 1.89
N VAL A 13 6.09 22.37 1.92
CA VAL A 13 6.53 21.00 1.63
C VAL A 13 6.10 20.65 0.21
N ASN A 14 7.07 20.40 -0.67
CA ASN A 14 6.81 19.93 -2.02
C ASN A 14 6.70 18.39 -2.03
N ASN A 15 5.47 17.88 -2.00
CA ASN A 15 5.22 16.45 -2.01
C ASN A 15 5.40 15.79 -3.40
N SER A 16 5.40 16.56 -4.49
CA SER A 16 5.49 16.01 -5.86
C SER A 16 6.90 15.51 -6.23
N LYS A 17 7.95 15.98 -5.55
CA LYS A 17 9.33 15.51 -5.77
C LYS A 17 9.73 14.33 -4.86
N ASN A 18 8.94 14.03 -3.85
CA ASN A 18 9.29 13.04 -2.85
C ASN A 18 8.65 11.68 -3.19
N VAL A 19 9.46 10.64 -3.07
CA VAL A 19 9.00 9.26 -3.04
C VAL A 19 8.53 8.98 -1.62
N TYR A 20 7.33 8.42 -1.48
CA TYR A 20 6.75 8.10 -0.19
C TYR A 20 6.76 6.60 0.02
N ASP A 21 7.16 6.20 1.21
CA ASP A 21 6.91 4.86 1.72
C ASP A 21 5.46 4.79 2.19
N VAL A 22 4.66 4.00 1.47
CA VAL A 22 3.23 3.85 1.70
C VAL A 22 2.99 2.51 2.36
N LYS A 23 2.39 2.58 3.55
CA LYS A 23 1.86 1.41 4.25
C LYS A 23 0.42 1.17 3.85
N ILE A 24 0.13 -0.07 3.45
CA ILE A 24 -1.18 -0.52 3.01
C ILE A 24 -1.64 -1.58 4.00
N ASN A 25 -2.73 -1.28 4.69
CA ASN A 25 -3.34 -2.18 5.65
C ASN A 25 -4.50 -2.90 4.97
N ILE A 26 -4.45 -4.22 4.93
CA ILE A 26 -5.48 -5.05 4.30
C ILE A 26 -6.06 -5.98 5.35
N CYS A 27 -7.37 -5.89 5.55
CA CYS A 27 -8.08 -6.78 6.47
C CYS A 27 -8.41 -8.09 5.74
N VAL A 28 -7.97 -9.21 6.30
CA VAL A 28 -8.18 -10.55 5.78
C VAL A 28 -8.90 -11.38 6.84
N SER A 29 -9.89 -12.19 6.43
CA SER A 29 -10.61 -13.04 7.38
C SER A 29 -9.70 -14.11 7.99
N SER A 30 -9.91 -14.42 9.27
CA SER A 30 -9.15 -15.43 10.02
C SER A 30 -9.33 -16.86 9.49
N ASP A 31 -10.31 -17.12 8.62
CA ASP A 31 -10.48 -18.39 7.92
C ASP A 31 -9.24 -18.78 7.09
N LYS A 32 -8.48 -17.80 6.58
CA LYS A 32 -7.25 -18.05 5.84
C LYS A 32 -6.04 -18.02 6.78
N LYS A 33 -5.31 -19.13 6.88
CA LYS A 33 -4.06 -19.21 7.65
C LYS A 33 -3.08 -18.11 7.22
N ILE A 34 -2.54 -17.39 8.20
CA ILE A 34 -1.59 -16.28 8.02
C ILE A 34 -0.40 -16.72 7.17
N ASP A 35 0.19 -17.89 7.45
CA ASP A 35 1.34 -18.42 6.70
C ASP A 35 1.03 -18.60 5.21
N ASN A 36 -0.15 -19.13 4.88
CA ASN A 36 -0.56 -19.33 3.49
C ASN A 36 -0.74 -17.99 2.78
N VAL A 37 -1.33 -17.00 3.47
CA VAL A 37 -1.48 -15.67 2.90
C VAL A 37 -0.14 -14.99 2.71
N LYS A 38 0.80 -15.13 3.66
CA LYS A 38 2.15 -14.62 3.53
C LYS A 38 2.86 -15.21 2.31
N GLU A 39 2.89 -16.53 2.16
CA GLU A 39 3.57 -17.19 1.02
C GLU A 39 2.98 -16.74 -0.32
N ILE A 40 1.65 -16.68 -0.40
CA ILE A 40 0.95 -16.26 -1.60
C ILE A 40 1.28 -14.80 -1.94
N LEU A 41 1.27 -13.91 -0.94
CA LEU A 41 1.61 -12.50 -1.12
C LEU A 41 3.09 -12.32 -1.50
N GLU A 42 4.03 -12.97 -0.82
CA GLU A 42 5.46 -12.89 -1.15
C GLU A 42 5.75 -13.41 -2.58
N LYS A 43 4.93 -14.32 -3.10
CA LYS A 43 5.07 -14.85 -4.47
C LYS A 43 4.45 -13.96 -5.54
N GLU A 44 3.26 -13.41 -5.30
CA GLU A 44 2.48 -12.65 -6.31
C GLU A 44 2.73 -11.14 -6.27
N LEU A 45 3.10 -10.58 -5.11
CA LEU A 45 3.32 -9.15 -4.94
C LEU A 45 4.53 -8.60 -5.74
N PRO A 46 5.67 -9.30 -5.87
CA PRO A 46 6.81 -8.80 -6.64
C PRO A 46 6.46 -8.58 -8.12
N SER A 47 5.49 -9.34 -8.64
CA SER A 47 5.00 -9.25 -10.01
C SER A 47 4.33 -7.89 -10.28
N LEU A 48 3.72 -7.26 -9.27
CA LEU A 48 3.02 -5.98 -9.41
C LEU A 48 3.92 -4.84 -9.87
N ILE A 49 5.23 -4.88 -9.57
CA ILE A 49 6.19 -3.88 -10.07
C ILE A 49 6.25 -3.89 -11.60
N ASN A 50 6.16 -5.08 -12.21
CA ASN A 50 6.22 -5.22 -13.66
C ASN A 50 4.92 -4.81 -14.34
N ASP A 51 3.77 -5.10 -13.70
CA ASP A 51 2.45 -4.72 -14.21
C ASP A 51 2.15 -3.21 -14.02
N TYR A 52 2.75 -2.59 -13.01
CA TYR A 52 2.47 -1.21 -12.61
C TYR A 52 3.75 -0.39 -12.40
N PRO A 53 4.28 0.27 -13.46
CA PRO A 53 5.51 1.09 -13.38
C PRO A 53 5.39 2.33 -12.47
N LEU A 54 4.19 2.58 -11.95
CA LEU A 54 3.90 3.58 -10.92
C LEU A 54 4.38 3.17 -9.52
N ILE A 55 4.63 1.87 -9.31
CA ILE A 55 5.31 1.34 -8.12
C ILE A 55 6.82 1.39 -8.37
N LEU A 56 7.52 2.13 -7.53
CA LEU A 56 8.98 2.27 -7.62
C LEU A 56 9.70 1.15 -6.85
N GLU A 57 9.13 0.69 -5.74
CA GLU A 57 9.69 -0.39 -4.91
C GLU A 57 8.60 -1.10 -4.09
N GLY A 58 8.79 -2.38 -3.75
CA GLY A 58 7.75 -3.21 -3.15
C GLY A 58 6.65 -3.56 -4.17
N PRO A 59 5.49 -4.13 -3.80
CA PRO A 59 4.97 -4.30 -2.46
C PRO A 59 5.64 -5.43 -1.68
N ASN A 60 6.13 -5.12 -0.49
CA ASN A 60 6.72 -6.07 0.45
C ASN A 60 5.76 -6.35 1.59
N PHE A 61 5.75 -7.59 2.07
CA PHE A 61 5.03 -7.96 3.27
C PHE A 61 5.81 -7.49 4.51
N ASP A 62 5.27 -6.52 5.23
CA ASP A 62 5.89 -5.94 6.43
C ASP A 62 5.53 -6.77 7.67
N GLY A 63 4.36 -7.41 7.67
CA GLY A 63 3.90 -8.27 8.76
C GLY A 63 2.38 -8.34 8.90
N VAL A 64 1.94 -8.93 10.00
CA VAL A 64 0.55 -8.87 10.46
C VAL A 64 0.45 -7.83 11.57
N GLY A 65 -0.46 -6.87 11.40
CA GLY A 65 -0.83 -5.87 12.38
C GLY A 65 -1.87 -6.40 13.36
N LYS A 66 -2.99 -5.67 13.49
CA LYS A 66 -4.07 -6.05 14.41
C LYS A 66 -4.69 -7.38 14.03
N ILE A 67 -4.78 -8.28 15.00
CA ILE A 67 -5.53 -9.54 14.92
C ILE A 67 -6.82 -9.34 15.72
N GLU A 68 -7.94 -9.40 15.04
CA GLU A 68 -9.29 -9.43 15.60
C GLU A 68 -9.82 -10.88 15.60
N LYS A 69 -10.95 -11.12 16.27
CA LYS A 69 -11.49 -12.48 16.45
C LYS A 69 -11.81 -13.19 15.12
N ASP A 70 -12.23 -12.45 14.11
CA ASP A 70 -12.69 -12.99 12.82
C ASP A 70 -11.86 -12.49 11.62
N ALA A 71 -10.83 -11.68 11.87
CA ALA A 71 -10.00 -11.08 10.84
C ALA A 71 -8.64 -10.66 11.38
N TYR A 72 -7.63 -10.60 10.51
CA TYR A 72 -6.33 -10.02 10.81
C TYR A 72 -5.96 -8.99 9.73
N THR A 73 -5.26 -7.95 10.16
CA THR A 73 -4.77 -6.91 9.26
C THR A 73 -3.36 -7.26 8.81
N ILE A 74 -3.14 -7.35 7.52
CA ILE A 74 -1.82 -7.47 6.90
C ILE A 74 -1.30 -6.08 6.59
N ILE A 75 -0.03 -5.85 6.86
CA ILE A 75 0.67 -4.62 6.55
C ILE A 75 1.60 -4.89 5.37
N LEU A 76 1.39 -4.16 4.29
CA LEU A 76 2.27 -4.15 3.12
C LEU A 76 2.96 -2.79 3.02
N SER A 77 4.22 -2.77 2.62
CA SER A 77 5.00 -1.55 2.37
C SER A 77 5.35 -1.44 0.89
N THR A 78 5.18 -0.25 0.30
CA THR A 78 5.55 0.03 -1.09
C THR A 78 6.02 1.47 -1.24
N LYS A 79 6.98 1.70 -2.13
CA LYS A 79 7.45 3.05 -2.46
C LYS A 79 6.82 3.51 -3.77
N VAL A 80 6.15 4.65 -3.72
CA VAL A 80 5.44 5.24 -4.85
C VAL A 80 5.59 6.76 -4.81
N LYS A 81 5.32 7.42 -5.94
CA LYS A 81 5.19 8.88 -5.97
C LYS A 81 3.90 9.30 -5.27
N TYR A 82 3.90 10.48 -4.67
CA TYR A 82 2.72 11.00 -3.95
C TYR A 82 1.44 11.00 -4.79
N GLU A 83 1.56 11.38 -6.07
CA GLU A 83 0.44 11.49 -7.01
C GLU A 83 -0.19 10.13 -7.36
N ASP A 84 0.55 9.04 -7.16
CA ASP A 84 0.14 7.68 -7.50
C ASP A 84 -0.20 6.84 -6.26
N ILE A 85 -0.16 7.41 -5.06
CA ILE A 85 -0.45 6.69 -3.80
C ILE A 85 -1.82 6.01 -3.85
N ASP A 86 -2.87 6.76 -4.21
CA ASP A 86 -4.24 6.23 -4.24
C ASP A 86 -4.41 5.14 -5.30
N LYS A 87 -3.78 5.31 -6.47
CA LYS A 87 -3.80 4.31 -7.54
C LYS A 87 -3.07 3.04 -7.13
N ALA A 88 -1.87 3.18 -6.56
CA ALA A 88 -1.08 2.04 -6.10
C ALA A 88 -1.81 1.28 -4.98
N LYS A 89 -2.44 1.99 -4.04
CA LYS A 89 -3.29 1.37 -3.01
C LYS A 89 -4.43 0.58 -3.63
N ALA A 90 -5.18 1.16 -4.56
CA ALA A 90 -6.31 0.50 -5.21
C ALA A 90 -5.88 -0.76 -5.98
N VAL A 91 -4.76 -0.67 -6.70
CA VAL A 91 -4.18 -1.80 -7.46
C VAL A 91 -3.76 -2.93 -6.52
N ILE A 92 -3.00 -2.61 -5.47
CA ILE A 92 -2.50 -3.60 -4.52
C ILE A 92 -3.68 -4.25 -3.79
N GLN A 93 -4.67 -3.47 -3.35
CA GLN A 93 -5.89 -4.00 -2.75
C GLN A 93 -6.64 -4.93 -3.70
N THR A 94 -6.82 -4.54 -4.96
CA THR A 94 -7.50 -5.36 -5.96
C THR A 94 -6.77 -6.69 -6.17
N LYS A 95 -5.46 -6.65 -6.38
CA LYS A 95 -4.64 -7.85 -6.59
C LYS A 95 -4.69 -8.77 -5.37
N VAL A 96 -4.57 -8.21 -4.16
CA VAL A 96 -4.64 -8.98 -2.92
C VAL A 96 -6.02 -9.64 -2.77
N MET A 97 -7.10 -8.93 -3.11
CA MET A 97 -8.45 -9.50 -3.12
C MET A 97 -8.62 -10.59 -4.20
N GLU A 98 -8.04 -10.44 -5.39
CA GLU A 98 -8.09 -11.49 -6.43
C GLU A 98 -7.34 -12.75 -6.00
N VAL A 99 -6.19 -12.56 -5.39
CA VAL A 99 -5.30 -13.63 -4.92
C VAL A 99 -5.89 -14.33 -3.70
N LEU A 100 -6.59 -13.60 -2.83
CA LEU A 100 -7.31 -14.14 -1.67
C LEU A 100 -8.76 -14.55 -1.99
N GLY A 101 -9.32 -14.20 -3.15
CA GLY A 101 -10.65 -14.63 -3.58
C GLY A 101 -10.64 -15.97 -4.31
N LYS A 102 -9.47 -16.40 -4.79
CA LYS A 102 -9.21 -17.77 -5.27
C LYS A 102 -8.97 -18.73 -4.09
#